data_AF-A0A832DKF4-F1
#
_entry.id   AF-A0A832DKF4-F1
#
_cell.length_a   1.000
_cell.length_b   1.000
_cell.length_c   1.000
_cell.angle_alpha   90.00
_cell.angle_beta   90.00
_cell.angle_gamma   90.00
#
_symmetry.space_group_name_H-M   'P 1'
#
loop_
_entity.id
_entity.type
_entity.pdbx_description
1 polymer ?
#
loop_
_entity_poly.entity_id
_entity_poly.type
_entity_poly.pdbx_seq_one_letter_code
_entity_poly.pdbx_strand_id
1 'polypeptide(L)'
;MVTRATVVAAMIAVILAWAPAWAFNCPVVIKQAEDLVRRAEGKTNQDTRPLVDEAKKYLAEAWTHHEQAKTRRDHGDAVRKAKFAIALAEEVLTLQTP
;
A
#
# COMPACT_ATOMS: atom_id res chain seq x y z
N MET A 1 16.09 -11.44 42.40
CA MET A 1 16.16 -9.99 42.69
C MET A 1 16.09 -9.24 41.37
N VAL A 2 15.03 -8.45 41.15
CA VAL A 2 14.94 -7.57 39.98
C VAL A 2 15.84 -6.37 40.25
N THR A 3 16.90 -6.22 39.45
CA THR A 3 17.85 -5.11 39.57
C THR A 3 17.35 -3.91 38.78
N ARG A 4 17.82 -2.70 39.14
CA ARG A 4 17.51 -1.48 38.37
C ARG A 4 17.87 -1.62 36.89
N ALA A 5 18.94 -2.35 36.58
CA ALA A 5 19.34 -2.68 35.21
C ALA A 5 18.29 -3.53 34.47
N THR A 6 17.70 -4.54 35.14
CA THR A 6 16.62 -5.35 34.55
C THR A 6 15.34 -4.56 34.32
N VAL A 7 15.01 -3.58 35.18
CA VAL A 7 13.85 -2.70 34.99
C VAL A 7 14.07 -1.77 33.79
N VAL A 8 15.27 -1.18 33.67
CA VAL A 8 15.61 -0.30 32.55
C VAL A 8 15.62 -1.08 31.23
N ALA A 9 16.19 -2.29 31.20
CA ALA A 9 16.17 -3.14 30.02
C ALA A 9 14.74 -3.53 29.60
N ALA A 10 13.86 -3.85 30.56
CA ALA A 10 12.47 -4.14 30.29
C ALA A 10 11.71 -2.91 29.73
N MET A 11 11.96 -1.71 30.27
CA MET A 11 11.33 -0.50 29.74
C MET A 11 11.82 -0.16 28.33
N ILE A 12 13.12 -0.31 28.05
CA ILE A 12 13.67 -0.13 26.70
C ILE A 12 13.05 -1.16 25.73
N ALA A 13 12.90 -2.43 26.16
CA ALA A 13 12.24 -3.45 25.35
C ALA A 13 10.77 -3.12 25.05
N VAL A 14 10.03 -2.56 26.00
CA VAL A 14 8.64 -2.10 25.81
C VAL A 14 8.57 -0.92 24.84
N ILE A 15 9.51 0.04 24.93
CA ILE A 15 9.59 1.19 24.03
C ILE A 15 9.97 0.74 22.59
N LEU A 16 10.90 -0.21 22.45
CA LEU A 16 11.27 -0.77 21.15
C LEU A 16 10.16 -1.65 20.56
N ALA A 17 9.36 -2.33 21.38
CA ALA A 17 8.16 -3.04 20.94
C ALA A 17 7.06 -2.09 20.43
N TRP A 18 7.12 -0.82 20.85
CA TRP A 18 6.31 0.30 20.35
C TRP A 18 6.95 1.01 19.15
N ALA A 19 7.69 0.29 18.29
CA ALA A 19 8.12 0.81 17.00
C ALA A 19 6.93 1.52 16.33
N PRO A 20 7.06 2.81 15.96
CA PRO A 20 5.92 3.61 15.55
C PRO A 20 5.23 2.98 14.34
N ALA A 21 3.91 3.16 14.22
CA ALA A 21 3.13 2.79 13.03
C ALA A 21 3.55 3.53 11.73
N TRP A 22 4.72 4.17 11.75
CA TRP A 22 5.37 4.91 10.67
C TRP A 22 6.08 4.01 9.64
N ALA A 23 6.11 2.69 9.85
CA ALA A 23 6.63 1.73 8.87
C ALA A 23 5.56 1.23 7.87
N PHE A 24 4.37 1.82 7.86
CA PHE A 24 3.40 1.53 6.79
C PHE A 24 3.75 2.35 5.56
N ASN A 25 4.36 1.69 4.57
CA ASN A 25 4.59 2.24 3.23
C ASN A 25 3.28 2.52 2.45
N CYS A 26 2.12 2.72 3.10
CA CYS A 26 0.86 3.01 2.41
C CYS A 26 1.00 4.16 1.42
N PRO A 27 1.55 5.34 1.79
CA PRO A 27 1.64 6.45 0.84
C PRO A 27 2.55 6.11 -0.35
N VAL A 28 3.65 5.39 -0.10
CA VAL A 28 4.60 4.98 -1.14
C VAL A 28 3.97 3.98 -2.11
N VAL A 29 3.30 2.94 -1.61
CA VAL A 29 2.67 1.92 -2.46
C VAL A 29 1.47 2.48 -3.21
N ILE A 30 0.68 3.35 -2.58
CA ILE A 30 -0.44 4.02 -3.24
C ILE A 30 0.09 4.96 -4.34
N LYS A 31 1.18 5.70 -4.09
CA LYS A 31 1.82 6.52 -5.13
C LYS A 31 2.42 5.70 -6.27
N GLN A 32 3.05 4.56 -5.97
CA GLN A 32 3.50 3.62 -6.99
C GLN A 32 2.33 3.13 -7.85
N ALA A 33 1.19 2.82 -7.22
CA ALA A 33 -0.03 2.43 -7.93
C ALA A 33 -0.54 3.57 -8.82
N GLU A 34 -0.58 4.80 -8.33
CA GLU A 34 -0.98 6.00 -9.09
C GLU A 34 -0.10 6.20 -10.33
N ASP A 35 1.22 6.14 -10.16
CA ASP A 35 2.17 6.29 -11.26
C ASP A 35 2.03 5.18 -12.31
N LEU A 36 1.85 3.93 -11.89
CA LEU A 36 1.66 2.80 -12.80
C LEU A 36 0.32 2.86 -13.53
N VAL A 37 -0.77 3.16 -12.83
CA VAL A 37 -2.10 3.32 -13.44
C VAL A 37 -2.06 4.43 -14.48
N ARG A 38 -1.43 5.57 -14.19
CA ARG A 38 -1.28 6.66 -15.15
C ARG A 38 -0.46 6.27 -16.39
N ARG A 39 0.57 5.44 -16.22
CA ARG A 39 1.33 4.88 -17.36
C ARG A 39 0.49 3.91 -18.18
N ALA A 40 -0.27 3.04 -17.52
CA ALA A 40 -1.15 2.06 -18.16
C ALA A 40 -2.28 2.74 -18.95
N GLU A 41 -2.87 3.82 -18.41
CA GLU A 41 -3.85 4.66 -19.10
C GLU A 41 -3.33 5.17 -20.45
N GLY A 42 -2.06 5.62 -20.49
CA GLY A 42 -1.42 6.13 -21.71
C GLY A 42 -1.16 5.07 -22.79
N LYS A 43 -1.28 3.78 -22.45
CA LYS A 43 -1.08 2.65 -23.39
C LYS A 43 -2.30 1.75 -23.53
N THR A 44 -3.45 2.13 -22.98
CA THR A 44 -4.64 1.27 -23.00
C THR A 44 -5.25 1.16 -24.40
N ASN A 45 -5.87 0.02 -24.69
CA ASN A 45 -6.65 -0.24 -25.91
C ASN A 45 -8.02 -0.82 -25.53
N GLN A 46 -8.84 -1.23 -26.51
CA GLN A 46 -10.19 -1.73 -26.22
C GLN A 46 -10.20 -2.98 -25.32
N ASP A 47 -9.22 -3.86 -25.48
CA ASP A 47 -9.16 -5.12 -24.73
C ASP A 47 -8.65 -4.93 -23.29
N THR A 48 -7.76 -3.94 -23.09
CA THR A 48 -7.15 -3.65 -21.78
C THR A 48 -7.86 -2.53 -21.01
N ARG A 49 -8.83 -1.85 -21.63
CA ARG A 49 -9.65 -0.81 -21.00
C ARG A 49 -10.29 -1.27 -19.68
N PRO A 50 -10.90 -2.47 -19.58
CA PRO A 50 -11.53 -2.91 -18.34
C PRO A 50 -10.53 -3.08 -17.18
N LEU A 51 -9.30 -3.48 -17.50
CA LEU A 51 -8.23 -3.64 -16.49
C LEU A 51 -7.80 -2.29 -15.92
N VAL A 52 -7.66 -1.27 -16.78
CA VAL A 52 -7.34 0.10 -16.33
C VAL A 52 -8.47 0.69 -15.49
N ASP A 53 -9.73 0.51 -15.92
CA ASP A 53 -10.89 1.04 -15.18
C ASP A 53 -11.00 0.40 -13.78
N GLU A 54 -10.80 -0.91 -13.66
CA GLU A 54 -10.77 -1.59 -12.36
C GLU A 54 -9.54 -1.20 -11.53
N ALA A 55 -8.36 -1.00 -12.15
CA ALA A 55 -7.17 -0.52 -11.45
C ALA A 55 -7.41 0.85 -10.81
N LYS A 56 -8.09 1.77 -11.50
CA LYS A 56 -8.46 3.10 -10.98
C LYS A 56 -9.43 2.99 -9.81
N LYS A 57 -10.39 2.07 -9.87
CA LYS A 57 -11.31 1.81 -8.76
C LYS A 57 -10.56 1.32 -7.52
N TYR A 58 -9.67 0.34 -7.67
CA TYR A 58 -8.82 -0.11 -6.56
C TYR A 58 -7.91 1.00 -6.01
N LEU A 59 -7.40 1.89 -6.86
CA LEU A 59 -6.61 3.04 -6.44
C LEU A 59 -7.43 4.05 -5.61
N ALA A 60 -8.66 4.35 -6.03
CA ALA A 60 -9.56 5.23 -5.29
C ALA A 60 -9.96 4.62 -3.93
N GLU A 61 -10.23 3.31 -3.91
CA GLU A 61 -10.48 2.58 -2.65
C GLU A 61 -9.24 2.60 -1.75
N ALA A 62 -8.03 2.44 -2.30
CA ALA A 62 -6.79 2.49 -1.53
C ALA A 62 -6.58 3.83 -0.82
N TRP A 63 -6.83 4.95 -1.50
CA TRP A 63 -6.80 6.29 -0.89
C TRP A 63 -7.87 6.45 0.19
N THR A 64 -9.10 6.04 -0.09
CA THR A 64 -10.21 6.09 0.88
C THR A 64 -9.87 5.30 2.15
N HIS A 65 -9.35 4.08 2.00
CA HIS A 65 -8.94 3.25 3.13
C HIS A 65 -7.74 3.83 3.88
N HIS A 66 -6.82 4.52 3.20
CA HIS A 66 -5.69 5.19 3.85
C HIS A 66 -6.16 6.37 4.71
N GLU A 67 -7.04 7.23 4.16
CA GLU A 67 -7.57 8.40 4.85
C GLU A 67 -8.42 8.03 6.07
N GLN A 68 -9.15 6.92 5.99
CA GLN A 68 -10.05 6.45 7.06
C GLN A 68 -9.38 5.49 8.04
N ALA A 69 -8.13 5.09 7.81
CA ALA A 69 -7.44 4.11 8.63
C ALA A 69 -7.18 4.62 10.05
N LYS A 70 -7.52 3.79 11.05
CA LYS A 70 -7.30 4.09 12.48
C LYS A 70 -6.28 3.14 13.10
N THR A 71 -6.09 1.99 12.48
CA THR A 71 -5.21 0.93 12.96
C THR A 71 -4.25 0.46 11.87
N ARG A 72 -3.19 -0.25 12.29
CA ARG A 72 -2.27 -0.92 11.36
C ARG A 72 -2.98 -1.89 10.41
N ARG A 73 -4.05 -2.54 10.87
CA ARG A 73 -4.80 -3.47 10.03
C ARG A 73 -5.50 -2.73 8.88
N ASP A 74 -6.09 -1.58 9.16
CA ASP A 74 -6.79 -0.74 8.17
C ASP A 74 -5.82 -0.20 7.12
N HIS A 75 -4.63 0.22 7.55
CA HIS A 75 -3.54 0.58 6.64
C HIS A 75 -3.11 -0.61 5.73
N GLY A 76 -3.21 -1.84 6.23
CA GLY A 76 -3.00 -3.06 5.45
C GLY A 76 -4.04 -3.26 4.35
N ASP A 77 -5.30 -2.85 4.56
CA ASP A 77 -6.34 -2.89 3.53
C ASP A 77 -6.03 -1.89 2.40
N ALA A 78 -5.64 -0.66 2.75
CA ALA A 78 -5.20 0.33 1.77
C ALA A 78 -4.04 -0.19 0.90
N VAL A 79 -3.03 -0.83 1.51
CA VAL A 79 -1.90 -1.42 0.78
C VAL A 79 -2.35 -2.58 -0.12
N ARG A 80 -3.25 -3.46 0.34
CA ARG A 80 -3.78 -4.56 -0.49
C ARG A 80 -4.49 -4.02 -1.72
N LYS A 81 -5.33 -3.00 -1.55
CA LYS A 81 -6.03 -2.33 -2.66
C LYS A 81 -5.05 -1.68 -3.64
N ALA A 82 -4.04 -0.98 -3.15
CA ALA A 82 -3.00 -0.41 -4.00
C ALA A 82 -2.22 -1.49 -4.79
N LYS A 83 -1.92 -2.64 -4.19
CA LYS A 83 -1.27 -3.76 -4.88
C LYS A 83 -2.13 -4.39 -5.98
N PHE A 84 -3.45 -4.46 -5.80
CA PHE A 84 -4.36 -4.88 -6.87
C PHE A 84 -4.35 -3.89 -8.04
N ALA A 85 -4.38 -2.59 -7.75
CA ALA A 85 -4.24 -1.56 -8.77
C ALA A 85 -2.91 -1.68 -9.54
N ILE A 86 -1.81 -1.93 -8.84
CA ILE A 86 -0.49 -2.18 -9.45
C ILE A 86 -0.56 -3.40 -10.39
N ALA A 87 -1.05 -4.54 -9.92
CA ALA A 87 -1.08 -5.77 -10.70
C ALA A 87 -1.90 -5.61 -11.99
N LEU A 88 -3.05 -4.95 -11.92
CA LEU A 88 -3.90 -4.68 -13.08
C LEU A 88 -3.22 -3.71 -14.06
N ALA A 89 -2.56 -2.67 -13.56
CA ALA A 89 -1.82 -1.73 -14.40
C ALA A 89 -0.59 -2.39 -15.06
N GLU A 90 0.11 -3.27 -14.35
CA GLU A 90 1.22 -4.07 -14.88
C GLU A 90 0.74 -5.04 -15.97
N GLU A 91 -0.42 -5.69 -15.78
CA GLU A 91 -1.01 -6.55 -16.79
C GLU A 91 -1.32 -5.79 -18.08
N VAL A 92 -1.92 -4.59 -17.96
CA VAL A 92 -2.15 -3.70 -19.11
C VAL A 92 -0.84 -3.44 -19.84
N LEU A 93 0.21 -3.01 -19.13
CA LEU A 93 1.51 -2.70 -19.74
C LEU A 93 2.15 -3.94 -20.39
N THR A 94 1.97 -5.11 -19.79
CA THR A 94 2.49 -6.40 -20.30
C THR A 94 1.79 -6.77 -21.61
N LEU A 95 0.46 -6.66 -21.66
CA LEU A 95 -0.35 -6.96 -22.86
C LEU A 95 -0.12 -5.97 -24.02
N GLN A 96 0.52 -4.83 -23.76
CA GLN A 96 0.96 -3.89 -24.81
C GLN A 96 2.36 -4.17 -25.34
N THR A 97 3.07 -5.14 -24.77
CA THR A 97 4.38 -5.55 -25.28
C THR A 97 4.16 -6.46 -26.49
N PRO A 98 4.73 -6.12 -27.67
CA PRO A 98 4.54 -6.89 -28.90
C PRO A 98 5.12 -8.30 -28.84
#